data_AF-A0A1V3W8U9-F1
#
_entry.id   AF-A0A1V3W8U9-F1
#
_cell.length_a   1.000
_cell.length_b   1.000
_cell.length_c   1.000
_cell.angle_alpha   90.00
_cell.angle_beta   90.00
_cell.angle_gamma   90.00
#
_symmetry.space_group_name_H-M   'P 1'
#
loop_
_entity.id
_entity.type
_entity.pdbx_description
1 polymer ?
#
loop_
_entity_poly.entity_id
_entity_poly.type
_entity_poly.pdbx_seq_one_letter_code
_entity_poly.pdbx_strand_id
1 'polypeptide(L)'
;MIGDVVGSRRAADRSALHRRTATALQQVADGSIDAPAFTVGDEFQGSYPTVGAAIDAAMRVRFAAHPRSTSVSGSGGARLRSSTRTLGSRTARRGGSARRHQAYRRHPAAPGFALVRTTFRAPDNARSDVAAVNAALICRDHLLGSLDERSLRIVRG
;
A
#
# COMPACT_ATOMS: atom_id res chain seq x y z
N MET A 1 -4.88 2.31 -3.11
CA MET A 1 -3.66 1.72 -2.53
C MET A 1 -2.45 2.06 -3.40
N ILE A 2 -1.32 2.43 -2.80
CA ILE A 2 -0.04 2.69 -3.50
C ILE A 2 1.10 2.10 -2.65
N GLY A 3 1.81 1.09 -3.14
CA GLY A 3 2.93 0.48 -2.41
C GLY A 3 4.23 0.49 -3.20
N ASP A 4 5.33 0.18 -2.53
CA ASP A 4 6.68 0.09 -3.09
C ASP A 4 7.42 -1.11 -2.50
N VAL A 5 8.17 -1.85 -3.31
CA VAL A 5 8.97 -2.99 -2.83
C VAL A 5 10.31 -2.48 -2.30
N VAL A 6 10.34 -2.08 -1.03
CA VAL A 6 11.54 -1.49 -0.44
C VAL A 6 12.66 -2.50 -0.25
N GLY A 7 13.87 -2.08 -0.67
CA GLY A 7 15.07 -2.92 -0.60
C GLY A 7 15.21 -3.88 -1.79
N SER A 8 14.33 -3.78 -2.80
CA SER A 8 14.43 -4.51 -4.07
C SER A 8 15.83 -4.51 -4.68
N ARG A 9 16.52 -3.36 -4.65
CA ARG A 9 17.87 -3.17 -5.22
C ARG A 9 18.96 -3.93 -4.49
N ARG A 10 18.71 -4.34 -3.24
CA ARG A 10 19.63 -5.12 -2.40
C ARG A 10 19.18 -6.58 -2.28
N ALA A 11 18.12 -6.97 -2.96
CA ALA A 11 17.64 -8.34 -2.95
C ALA A 11 18.62 -9.23 -3.73
N ALA A 12 19.01 -10.36 -3.16
CA ALA A 12 19.88 -11.34 -3.82
C ALA A 12 19.27 -11.85 -5.14
N ASP A 13 17.95 -12.04 -5.16
CA ASP A 13 17.17 -12.32 -6.37
C ASP A 13 15.99 -11.36 -6.48
N ARG A 14 16.21 -10.25 -7.18
CA ARG A 14 15.19 -9.23 -7.44
C ARG A 14 14.04 -9.76 -8.29
N SER A 15 14.33 -10.65 -9.24
CA SER A 15 13.32 -11.23 -10.13
C SER A 15 12.36 -12.13 -9.36
N ALA A 16 12.86 -12.97 -8.46
CA ALA A 16 12.01 -13.78 -7.59
C ALA A 16 11.16 -12.93 -6.64
N LEU A 17 11.72 -11.84 -6.09
CA LEU A 17 10.96 -10.89 -5.26
C LEU A 17 9.81 -10.25 -6.06
N HIS A 18 10.08 -9.81 -7.28
CA HIS A 18 9.06 -9.26 -8.18
C HIS A 18 7.98 -10.28 -8.53
N ARG A 19 8.34 -11.52 -8.86
CA ARG A 19 7.36 -12.60 -9.12
C ARG A 19 6.45 -12.85 -7.93
N ARG A 20 7.02 -13.02 -6.73
CA ARG A 20 6.23 -13.21 -5.49
C ARG A 20 5.27 -12.04 -5.24
N THR A 21 5.75 -10.82 -5.44
CA THR A 21 4.91 -9.62 -5.29
C THR A 21 3.81 -9.60 -6.33
N ALA A 22 4.10 -9.90 -7.59
CA ALA A 22 3.11 -9.96 -8.66
C ALA A 22 2.02 -11.00 -8.37
N THR A 23 2.39 -12.19 -7.91
CA THR A 23 1.44 -13.21 -7.45
C THR A 23 0.57 -12.70 -6.31
N ALA A 24 1.17 -12.03 -5.31
CA ALA A 24 0.42 -11.46 -4.20
C ALA A 24 -0.58 -10.38 -4.65
N LEU A 25 -0.20 -9.53 -5.62
CA LEU A 25 -1.09 -8.52 -6.19
C LEU A 25 -2.28 -9.18 -6.91
N GLN A 26 -2.04 -10.26 -7.67
CA GLN A 26 -3.12 -11.03 -8.30
C GLN A 26 -4.08 -11.62 -7.27
N GLN A 27 -3.57 -12.16 -6.15
CA GLN A 27 -4.39 -12.74 -5.08
C GLN A 27 -5.28 -11.72 -4.35
N VAL A 28 -4.96 -10.42 -4.43
CA VAL A 28 -5.78 -9.35 -3.84
C VAL A 28 -6.51 -8.51 -4.89
N ALA A 29 -6.59 -9.00 -6.13
CA ALA A 29 -7.32 -8.32 -7.21
C ALA A 29 -8.83 -8.48 -7.07
N ASP A 30 -9.31 -9.57 -6.47
CA ASP A 30 -10.73 -9.81 -6.27
C ASP A 30 -11.35 -8.71 -5.38
N GLY A 31 -12.47 -8.15 -5.85
CA GLY A 31 -13.17 -7.05 -5.17
C GLY A 31 -12.48 -5.68 -5.29
N SER A 32 -11.41 -5.56 -6.07
CA SER A 32 -10.83 -4.26 -6.42
C SER A 32 -11.67 -3.53 -7.49
N ILE A 33 -11.61 -2.20 -7.49
CA ILE A 33 -12.13 -1.35 -8.58
C ILE A 33 -11.14 -1.35 -9.75
N ASP A 34 -9.86 -1.15 -9.43
CA ASP A 34 -8.75 -1.30 -10.36
C ASP A 34 -7.80 -2.36 -9.78
N ALA A 35 -7.62 -3.46 -10.50
CA ALA A 35 -6.72 -4.54 -10.09
C ALA A 35 -5.32 -4.00 -9.79
N PRO A 36 -4.72 -4.37 -8.65
CA PRO A 36 -3.43 -3.84 -8.27
C PRO A 36 -2.34 -4.42 -9.18
N ALA A 37 -1.48 -3.55 -9.69
CA ALA A 37 -0.40 -3.94 -10.58
C ALA A 37 0.82 -3.03 -10.40
N PHE A 38 2.00 -3.53 -10.80
CA PHE A 38 3.18 -2.71 -10.92
C PHE A 38 2.96 -1.55 -11.90
N THR A 39 3.54 -0.40 -11.58
CA THR A 39 3.42 0.83 -12.36
C THR A 39 4.75 1.26 -12.95
N VAL A 40 5.71 1.67 -12.13
CA VAL A 40 7.08 2.01 -12.55
C VAL A 40 8.05 1.43 -11.51
N GLY A 41 8.99 0.61 -11.97
CA GLY A 41 9.99 0.01 -11.11
C GLY A 41 9.38 -0.90 -10.05
N ASP A 42 9.55 -0.52 -8.78
CA ASP A 42 9.10 -1.30 -7.63
C ASP A 42 7.76 -0.79 -7.06
N GLU A 43 7.19 0.27 -7.66
CA GLU A 43 5.90 0.85 -7.28
C GLU A 43 4.74 0.05 -7.86
N PHE A 44 3.73 -0.23 -7.05
CA PHE A 44 2.45 -0.81 -7.48
C PHE A 44 1.26 0.01 -6.97
N GLN A 45 0.16 -0.05 -7.70
CA GLN A 45 -1.06 0.70 -7.38
C GLN A 45 -2.30 -0.12 -7.69
N GLY A 46 -3.36 0.09 -6.89
CA GLY A 46 -4.68 -0.48 -7.11
C GLY A 46 -5.76 0.33 -6.39
N SER A 47 -7.01 0.17 -6.79
CA SER A 47 -8.16 0.92 -6.25
C SER A 47 -9.15 -0.06 -5.61
N TYR A 48 -9.69 0.28 -4.44
CA TYR A 48 -10.62 -0.59 -3.71
C TYR A 48 -11.87 0.18 -3.28
N PRO A 49 -13.02 -0.51 -3.09
CA PRO A 49 -14.28 0.12 -2.69
C PRO A 49 -14.22 0.84 -1.35
N THR A 50 -13.39 0.35 -0.42
CA THR A 50 -13.26 0.92 0.93
C THR A 50 -11.81 1.04 1.35
N VAL A 51 -11.56 1.91 2.34
CA VAL A 51 -10.26 2.03 3.00
C VAL A 51 -9.88 0.72 3.69
N GLY A 52 -10.86 0.04 4.32
CA GLY A 52 -10.65 -1.27 4.94
C GLY A 52 -10.17 -2.32 3.93
N ALA A 53 -10.82 -2.44 2.77
CA ALA A 53 -10.41 -3.35 1.71
C ALA A 53 -9.01 -3.01 1.17
N ALA A 54 -8.68 -1.73 1.00
CA ALA A 54 -7.34 -1.31 0.60
C ALA A 54 -6.27 -1.63 1.66
N ILE A 55 -6.61 -1.52 2.95
CA ILE A 55 -5.72 -1.86 4.07
C ILE A 55 -5.51 -3.38 4.16
N ASP A 56 -6.56 -4.18 4.00
CA ASP A 56 -6.48 -5.64 3.98
C ASP A 56 -5.62 -6.14 2.80
N ALA A 57 -5.87 -5.63 1.59
CA ALA A 57 -5.06 -5.95 0.42
C ALA A 57 -3.58 -5.60 0.62
N ALA A 58 -3.29 -4.40 1.15
CA ALA A 58 -1.93 -3.97 1.49
C ALA A 58 -1.24 -4.91 2.49
N MET A 59 -1.99 -5.42 3.46
CA MET A 59 -1.51 -6.35 4.48
C MET A 59 -1.17 -7.72 3.90
N ARG A 60 -2.04 -8.30 3.07
CA ARG A 60 -1.79 -9.57 2.40
C ARG A 60 -0.57 -9.50 1.48
N VAL A 61 -0.45 -8.41 0.71
CA VAL A 61 0.74 -8.16 -0.13
C VAL A 61 2.00 -8.08 0.72
N ARG A 62 1.98 -7.36 1.86
CA ARG A 62 3.13 -7.26 2.77
C ARG A 62 3.57 -8.62 3.31
N PHE A 63 2.63 -9.50 3.64
CA PHE A 63 2.96 -10.83 4.14
C PHE A 63 3.56 -11.75 3.07
N ALA A 64 3.09 -11.64 1.83
CA ALA A 64 3.62 -12.44 0.72
C ALA A 64 4.96 -11.90 0.16
N ALA A 65 5.17 -10.59 0.15
CA ALA A 65 6.28 -9.93 -0.55
C ALA A 65 7.50 -9.58 0.34
N HIS A 66 7.51 -9.94 1.64
CA HIS A 66 8.48 -9.53 2.66
C HIS A 66 8.22 -8.09 3.18
N PRO A 67 8.36 -7.82 4.50
CA PRO A 67 7.72 -6.66 5.14
C PRO A 67 8.43 -5.32 4.98
N ARG A 68 8.37 -4.63 3.83
CA ARG A 68 8.84 -3.22 3.76
C ARG A 68 7.98 -2.30 2.88
N SER A 69 7.09 -1.59 3.59
CA SER A 69 6.29 -0.37 3.29
C SER A 69 5.23 -0.41 2.19
N THR A 70 4.00 -0.09 2.58
CA THR A 70 2.83 0.07 1.70
C THR A 70 2.02 1.28 2.15
N SER A 71 1.80 2.27 1.29
CA SER A 71 0.92 3.40 1.61
C SER A 71 -0.51 3.12 1.13
N VAL A 72 -1.50 3.48 1.94
CA VAL A 72 -2.90 3.38 1.54
C VAL A 72 -3.47 4.79 1.47
N SER A 73 -3.42 5.42 0.30
CA SER A 73 -4.23 6.62 0.08
C SER A 73 -5.64 6.19 -0.33
N GLY A 74 -6.63 6.72 0.38
CA GLY A 74 -8.05 6.57 0.04
C GLY A 74 -8.64 7.94 -0.24
N SER A 75 -8.99 8.21 -1.49
CA SER A 75 -9.93 9.27 -1.84
C SER A 75 -11.35 8.75 -1.62
N GLY A 76 -11.79 8.69 -0.36
CA GLY A 76 -13.19 8.42 -0.04
C GLY A 76 -13.98 9.71 -0.25
N GLY A 77 -14.62 9.87 -1.41
CA GLY A 77 -15.41 11.07 -1.67
C GLY A 77 -15.47 11.50 -3.13
N ALA A 78 -15.83 10.59 -4.03
CA ALA A 78 -16.47 11.00 -5.27
C ALA A 78 -17.55 9.98 -5.55
N ARG A 79 -18.82 10.39 -5.52
CA ARG A 79 -19.89 9.66 -6.20
C ARG A 79 -19.39 9.44 -7.63
N LEU A 80 -19.05 8.20 -7.96
CA LEU A 80 -18.75 7.80 -9.33
C LEU A 80 -20.07 7.94 -10.10
N ARG A 81 -20.34 9.13 -10.65
CA ARG A 81 -21.11 9.19 -11.88
C ARG A 81 -20.28 8.43 -12.91
N SER A 82 -20.87 7.37 -13.44
CA SER A 82 -20.35 6.56 -14.52
C SER A 82 -19.95 7.45 -15.70
N SER A 83 -18.67 7.85 -15.75
CA SER A 83 -18.07 8.47 -16.93
C SER A 83 -17.23 7.41 -17.64
N THR A 84 -17.67 7.12 -18.85
CA THR A 84 -17.17 6.14 -19.82
C THR A 84 -15.65 5.96 -19.82
N ARG A 85 -15.26 4.68 -19.80
CA ARG A 85 -13.92 4.14 -19.94
C ARG A 85 -13.24 4.64 -21.21
N THR A 86 -12.12 5.37 -21.07
CA THR A 86 -11.16 5.57 -22.16
C THR A 86 -9.74 5.35 -21.63
N LEU A 87 -8.98 4.52 -22.35
CA LEU A 87 -7.62 4.03 -22.05
C LEU A 87 -6.52 5.13 -21.94
N GLY A 88 -6.86 6.40 -21.71
CA GLY A 88 -5.93 7.51 -21.52
C GLY A 88 -5.69 7.94 -20.06
N SER A 89 -6.42 7.39 -19.08
CA SER A 89 -6.42 7.88 -17.69
C SER A 89 -5.24 7.43 -16.81
N ARG A 90 -4.29 6.65 -17.36
CA ARG A 90 -3.13 6.16 -16.60
C ARG A 90 -2.03 7.22 -16.49
N THR A 91 -1.90 8.12 -17.46
CA THR A 91 -0.91 9.21 -17.48
C THR A 91 -1.30 10.41 -16.62
N ALA A 92 -2.59 10.77 -16.55
CA ALA A 92 -3.07 11.82 -15.65
C ALA A 92 -2.96 11.42 -14.15
N ARG A 93 -3.16 10.12 -13.82
CA ARG A 93 -2.85 9.57 -12.48
C ARG A 93 -1.37 9.65 -12.11
N ARG A 94 -0.47 9.54 -13.10
CA ARG A 94 1.00 9.57 -12.93
C ARG A 94 1.54 10.95 -12.53
N GLY A 95 0.92 12.04 -13.00
CA GLY A 95 1.35 13.41 -12.64
C GLY A 95 1.06 13.78 -11.18
N GLY A 96 -0.04 13.27 -10.62
CA GLY A 96 -0.41 13.48 -9.22
C GLY A 96 0.26 12.51 -8.24
N SER A 97 0.71 11.34 -8.70
CA SER A 97 1.33 10.30 -7.85
C SER A 97 2.77 10.64 -7.44
N ALA A 98 3.56 11.28 -8.32
CA ALA A 98 4.96 11.64 -8.05
C ALA A 98 5.14 12.57 -6.83
N ARG A 99 4.28 13.61 -6.70
CA ARG A 99 4.29 14.49 -5.52
C ARG A 99 3.81 13.81 -4.24
N ARG A 100 2.89 12.85 -4.35
CA ARG A 100 2.44 12.05 -3.20
C ARG A 100 3.55 11.09 -2.74
N HIS A 101 4.37 10.58 -3.68
CA HIS A 101 5.47 9.65 -3.45
C HIS A 101 6.56 10.19 -2.49
N GLN A 102 6.92 11.49 -2.59
CA GLN A 102 7.98 12.10 -1.78
C GLN A 102 7.67 12.13 -0.26
N ALA A 103 6.39 12.20 0.12
CA ALA A 103 5.98 12.31 1.52
C ALA A 103 6.19 10.99 2.30
N TYR A 104 6.05 9.84 1.63
CA TYR A 104 6.10 8.51 2.28
C TYR A 104 7.49 8.13 2.81
N ARG A 105 8.55 8.68 2.22
CA ARG A 105 9.94 8.43 2.64
C ARG A 105 10.33 9.08 3.97
N ARG A 106 9.50 9.99 4.52
CA ARG A 106 9.88 10.77 5.71
C ARG A 106 9.55 10.10 7.05
N HIS A 107 8.59 9.17 7.11
CA HIS A 107 8.21 8.56 8.39
C HIS A 107 9.28 7.67 9.02
N PRO A 108 9.99 6.78 8.29
CA PRO A 108 10.97 5.89 8.93
C PRO A 108 12.20 6.60 9.50
N ALA A 109 12.41 7.88 9.19
CA ALA A 109 13.57 8.66 9.63
C ALA A 109 13.41 9.26 11.04
N ALA A 110 12.17 9.31 11.58
CA ALA A 110 11.93 9.80 12.92
C ALA A 110 12.08 8.66 13.97
N PRO A 111 12.69 8.93 15.14
CA PRO A 111 12.73 7.98 16.25
C PRO A 111 11.32 7.46 16.58
N GLY A 112 11.17 6.16 16.77
CA GLY A 112 9.89 5.52 17.03
C GLY A 112 9.08 5.11 15.79
N PHE A 113 9.43 5.53 14.57
CA PHE A 113 8.68 5.17 13.35
C PHE A 113 9.38 4.15 12.44
N ALA A 114 10.50 3.58 12.89
CA ALA A 114 11.32 2.65 12.11
C ALA A 114 10.54 1.41 11.63
N LEU A 115 9.53 0.98 12.39
CA LEU A 115 8.68 -0.18 12.11
C LEU A 115 7.41 0.18 11.33
N VAL A 116 7.07 1.47 11.23
CA VAL A 116 5.85 1.92 10.54
C VAL A 116 6.03 1.79 9.04
N ARG A 117 5.09 1.07 8.42
CA ARG A 117 5.09 0.69 7.00
C ARG A 117 3.83 1.15 6.29
N THR A 118 2.76 1.48 6.99
CA THR A 118 1.48 1.87 6.42
C THR A 118 0.98 3.21 6.94
N THR A 119 0.52 4.03 6.02
CA THR A 119 -0.05 5.35 6.30
C THR A 119 -1.34 5.51 5.50
N PHE A 120 -2.31 6.18 6.10
CA PHE A 120 -3.56 6.58 5.47
C PHE A 120 -3.59 8.09 5.21
N ARG A 121 -4.02 8.49 4.00
CA ARG A 121 -4.26 9.89 3.67
C ARG A 121 -5.55 10.05 2.87
N ALA A 122 -6.33 11.04 3.27
CA ALA A 122 -7.50 11.57 2.58
C ALA A 122 -7.25 13.05 2.19
N PRO A 123 -8.02 13.61 1.23
CA PRO A 123 -8.05 15.05 1.00
C PRO A 123 -8.49 15.81 2.27
N ASP A 124 -8.10 17.08 2.38
CA ASP A 124 -8.46 17.92 3.51
C ASP A 124 -9.99 18.02 3.64
N ASN A 125 -10.49 17.97 4.87
CA ASN A 125 -11.93 17.96 5.22
C ASN A 125 -12.76 16.80 4.64
N ALA A 126 -12.16 15.83 3.93
CA ALA A 126 -12.91 14.68 3.40
C ALA A 126 -13.28 13.67 4.50
N ARG A 127 -12.45 13.57 5.55
CA ARG A 127 -12.62 12.63 6.66
C ARG A 127 -12.05 13.21 7.96
N SER A 128 -12.80 13.10 9.05
CA SER A 128 -12.36 13.50 10.39
C SER A 128 -11.56 12.41 11.12
N ASP A 129 -11.65 11.16 10.69
CA ASP A 129 -11.05 10.00 11.36
C ASP A 129 -9.63 9.64 10.86
N VAL A 130 -9.02 10.47 10.01
CA VAL A 130 -7.69 10.22 9.43
C VAL A 130 -6.63 9.99 10.51
N ALA A 131 -6.66 10.77 11.60
CA ALA A 131 -5.73 10.63 12.72
C ALA A 131 -5.92 9.29 13.46
N ALA A 132 -7.17 8.90 13.73
CA ALA A 132 -7.50 7.64 14.40
C ALA A 132 -7.09 6.42 13.55
N VAL A 133 -7.36 6.45 12.23
CA VAL A 133 -6.92 5.39 11.31
C VAL A 133 -5.40 5.27 11.31
N ASN A 134 -4.67 6.38 11.24
CA ASN A 134 -3.21 6.35 11.29
C ASN A 134 -2.66 5.85 12.64
N ALA A 135 -3.27 6.23 13.76
CA ALA A 135 -2.88 5.71 15.08
C ALA A 135 -3.02 4.18 15.14
N ALA A 136 -4.13 3.63 14.64
CA ALA A 136 -4.34 2.19 14.56
C ALA A 136 -3.31 1.50 13.63
N LEU A 137 -3.00 2.10 12.47
CA LEU A 137 -1.99 1.58 11.55
C LEU A 137 -0.58 1.58 12.17
N ILE A 138 -0.22 2.62 12.92
CA ILE A 138 1.04 2.70 13.65
C ILE A 138 1.12 1.58 14.69
N CYS A 139 0.11 1.44 15.56
CA CYS A 139 0.08 0.38 16.58
C CYS A 139 0.21 -1.01 15.95
N ARG A 140 -0.56 -1.27 14.87
CA ARG A 140 -0.48 -2.54 14.14
C ARG A 140 0.91 -2.78 13.57
N ASP A 141 1.53 -1.78 12.97
CA ASP A 141 2.84 -1.94 12.36
C ASP A 141 3.95 -2.17 13.38
N HIS A 142 3.83 -1.56 14.56
CA HIS A 142 4.70 -1.87 15.70
C HIS A 142 4.54 -3.31 16.16
N LEU A 143 3.30 -3.75 16.41
CA LEU A 143 3.01 -5.13 16.81
C LEU A 143 3.57 -6.14 15.81
N LEU A 144 3.36 -5.91 14.51
CA LEU A 144 3.88 -6.78 13.45
C LEU A 144 5.39 -6.70 13.30
N GLY A 145 5.98 -5.52 13.53
CA GLY A 145 7.41 -5.30 13.46
C GLY A 145 8.19 -5.90 14.64
N SER A 146 7.53 -6.13 15.77
CA SER A 146 8.10 -6.81 16.93
C SER A 146 8.01 -8.33 16.89
N LEU A 147 7.29 -8.91 15.92
CA LEU A 147 7.17 -10.36 15.80
C LEU A 147 8.46 -10.99 15.25
N ASP A 148 8.85 -12.11 15.84
CA ASP A 148 9.91 -12.97 15.29
C ASP A 148 9.39 -13.78 14.08
N GLU A 149 10.31 -14.48 13.39
CA GLU A 149 9.96 -15.26 12.21
C GLU A 149 8.97 -16.40 12.51
N ARG A 150 9.02 -16.95 13.72
CA ARG A 150 8.09 -18.00 14.14
C ARG A 150 6.67 -17.45 14.26
N SER A 151 6.49 -16.33 14.96
CA SER A 151 5.20 -15.69 15.16
C SER A 151 4.62 -15.18 13.85
N LEU A 152 5.47 -14.65 12.95
CA LEU A 152 5.05 -14.23 11.62
C LEU A 152 4.56 -15.40 10.76
N ARG A 153 5.09 -16.62 10.93
CA ARG A 153 4.56 -17.81 10.24
C ARG A 153 3.15 -18.13 10.72
N ILE A 154 2.91 -18.15 12.04
CA ILE A 154 1.58 -18.42 12.62
C ILE A 154 0.53 -17.42 12.13
N VAL A 155 0.88 -16.12 12.09
CA VAL A 155 -0.04 -15.07 11.61
C VAL A 155 -0.38 -15.22 10.13
N ARG A 156 0.49 -15.85 9.33
CA ARG A 156 0.24 -16.08 7.90
C ARG A 156 -0.66 -17.29 7.62
N GLY A 157 -0.86 -18.17 8.60
CA GLY A 157 -1.47 -19.49 8.43
C GLY A 157 -0.44 -20.49 7.94
#